data_AF-A0AA36IYE4-F1
#
_entry.id   AF-A0AA36IYE4-F1
#
_cell.length_a   1.000
_cell.length_b   1.000
_cell.length_c   1.000
_cell.angle_alpha   90.00
_cell.angle_beta   90.00
_cell.angle_gamma   90.00
#
_symmetry.space_group_name_H-M   'P 1'
#
loop_
_entity.id
_entity.type
_entity.pdbx_description
1 polymer ?
#
loop_
_entity_poly.entity_id
_entity_poly.type
_entity_poly.pdbx_seq_one_letter_code
_entity_poly.pdbx_strand_id
1 'polypeptide(L)'
;MAEGVLKFPRCAPGSEEVKKVNEVLEKVRDCKLPSRREAKLLPIVIFSDFELDDLMAIAQIWQWTALRLNAPESARPVIVFSCDFATKDGGGVFEKKMLLARLMLGITLRDCYVVTCEPGEDQKNWRYYDGQVHPMAEQIFQNTERALQQAAQEIVTLAEQPIDFYVIAPGRDRFGDLIEKVAADAAFEKIASKTRVVMYTGSFNTLATTEKDYQHIRKLCQVNPLVDISKFIFFGKAEAHPVTASIDTFSSPSLAPELSKQSPLLTQAIVTFVDEFQGNLVSPSNKSLFRGSTLTPEEEERFKKISELSSDMQKYAEALWKDKELFQKVPGYKQTTVTAFANGTCDAPLCDQVCFLYEWCHNTELHELDLMEIHWPRDMDLEWKDLEREEGSWWLNKTRGFTGVSTGEPPDGCDFQNIKAIQPQMKNPKDLELLEKMRKVLEQLVLRHLARVGPVNSAEDVIGIEG
;
A
#
# COMPACT_ATOMS: atom_id res chain seq x y z
N MET A 1 20.44 4.25 -19.79
CA MET A 1 20.18 2.82 -19.53
C MET A 1 20.49 2.60 -18.07
N ALA A 2 19.51 2.19 -17.27
CA ALA A 2 19.63 2.13 -15.82
C ALA A 2 20.36 0.85 -15.40
N GLU A 3 21.66 0.97 -15.12
CA GLU A 3 22.37 0.00 -14.27
C GLU A 3 21.84 0.18 -12.85
N GLY A 4 20.78 -0.53 -12.47
CA GLY A 4 20.25 -0.42 -11.11
C GLY A 4 18.89 -1.06 -10.81
N VAL A 5 18.36 -1.90 -11.70
CA VAL A 5 17.03 -2.53 -11.55
C VAL A 5 17.02 -3.50 -10.35
N LEU A 6 15.98 -3.44 -9.52
CA LEU A 6 15.76 -4.33 -8.39
C LEU A 6 15.45 -5.75 -8.91
N LYS A 7 16.43 -6.64 -8.82
CA LYS A 7 16.26 -8.04 -9.25
C LYS A 7 15.89 -8.91 -8.05
N PHE A 8 14.61 -9.15 -7.86
CA PHE A 8 14.20 -10.32 -7.09
C PHE A 8 14.49 -11.57 -7.93
N PRO A 9 15.40 -12.47 -7.51
CA PRO A 9 15.67 -13.67 -8.26
C PRO A 9 14.40 -14.53 -8.30
N ARG A 10 13.88 -14.80 -9.50
CA ARG A 10 12.82 -15.79 -9.68
C ARG A 10 13.42 -17.16 -9.44
N CYS A 11 12.96 -17.85 -8.39
CA CYS A 11 13.29 -19.26 -8.23
C CYS A 11 12.66 -20.07 -9.38
N ALA A 12 13.32 -21.15 -9.78
CA ALA A 12 12.77 -22.05 -10.79
C ALA A 12 11.40 -22.59 -10.33
N PRO A 13 10.43 -22.76 -11.24
CA PRO A 13 9.18 -23.45 -10.93
C PRO A 13 9.46 -24.80 -10.25
N GLY A 14 8.86 -25.04 -9.08
CA GLY A 14 9.05 -26.27 -8.31
C GLY A 14 10.29 -26.31 -7.40
N SER A 15 11.02 -25.19 -7.26
CA SER A 15 12.02 -24.99 -6.20
C SER A 15 11.46 -25.24 -4.80
N GLU A 16 12.34 -25.53 -3.85
CA GLU A 16 11.97 -25.81 -2.46
C GLU A 16 11.26 -24.61 -1.81
N GLU A 17 11.71 -23.40 -2.12
CA GLU A 17 11.14 -22.14 -1.63
C GLU A 17 9.71 -21.94 -2.16
N VAL A 18 9.46 -22.19 -3.45
CA VAL A 18 8.11 -22.12 -4.04
C VAL A 18 7.20 -23.17 -3.41
N LYS A 19 7.69 -24.39 -3.18
CA LYS A 19 6.93 -25.44 -2.49
C LYS A 19 6.57 -25.02 -1.07
N LYS A 20 7.53 -24.48 -0.31
CA LYS A 20 7.30 -23.94 1.04
C LYS A 20 6.26 -22.84 1.06
N VAL A 21 6.32 -21.88 0.13
CA VAL A 21 5.29 -20.84 0.00
C VAL A 21 3.92 -21.46 -0.24
N ASN A 22 3.80 -22.44 -1.14
CA ASN A 22 2.53 -23.10 -1.41
C ASN A 22 2.01 -23.90 -0.18
N GLU A 23 2.88 -24.65 0.49
CA GLU A 23 2.54 -25.39 1.72
C GLU A 23 2.07 -24.45 2.84
N VAL A 24 2.71 -23.28 2.95
CA VAL A 24 2.32 -22.25 3.90
C VAL A 24 0.98 -21.63 3.51
N LEU A 25 0.78 -21.28 2.24
CA LEU A 25 -0.47 -20.69 1.73
C LEU A 25 -1.68 -21.58 2.03
N GLU A 26 -1.55 -22.90 1.87
CA GLU A 26 -2.60 -23.86 2.24
C GLU A 26 -2.99 -23.76 3.72
N LYS A 27 -2.03 -23.46 4.59
CA LYS A 27 -2.20 -23.41 6.04
C LYS A 27 -2.46 -22.02 6.61
N VAL A 28 -2.23 -20.95 5.84
CA VAL A 28 -2.55 -19.55 6.25
C VAL A 28 -4.02 -19.43 6.67
N ARG A 29 -4.91 -20.24 6.08
CA ARG A 29 -6.34 -20.31 6.40
C ARG A 29 -6.63 -20.86 7.81
N ASP A 30 -5.84 -21.81 8.29
CA ASP A 30 -6.13 -22.60 9.51
C ASP A 30 -5.29 -22.20 10.73
N CYS A 31 -4.36 -21.26 10.55
CA CYS A 31 -3.33 -20.95 11.52
C CYS A 31 -3.86 -20.24 12.79
N LYS A 32 -3.31 -20.62 13.96
CA LYS A 32 -3.59 -20.01 15.27
C LYS A 32 -2.31 -19.50 15.94
N LEU A 33 -1.73 -18.39 15.46
CA LEU A 33 -0.64 -17.75 16.20
C LEU A 33 -1.13 -17.15 17.54
N PRO A 34 -0.22 -16.97 18.51
CA PRO A 34 -0.43 -16.09 19.65
C PRO A 34 -0.83 -14.70 19.15
N SER A 35 -1.93 -14.20 19.68
CA SER A 35 -2.45 -12.88 19.35
C SER A 35 -1.61 -11.80 20.02
N ARG A 36 -1.19 -10.77 19.28
CA ARG A 36 -0.56 -9.56 19.80
C ARG A 36 -1.59 -8.54 20.32
N ARG A 37 -2.86 -8.92 20.48
CA ARG A 37 -3.91 -8.01 20.98
C ARG A 37 -3.59 -7.38 22.33
N GLU A 38 -2.86 -8.08 23.20
CA GLU A 38 -2.42 -7.57 24.51
C GLU A 38 -1.23 -6.60 24.44
N ALA A 39 -0.59 -6.47 23.27
CA ALA A 39 0.50 -5.54 23.10
C ALA A 39 0.03 -4.08 23.20
N LYS A 40 0.92 -3.21 23.68
CA LYS A 40 0.67 -1.78 23.77
C LYS A 40 0.30 -1.21 22.40
N LEU A 41 -0.81 -0.48 22.32
CA LEU A 41 -1.16 0.23 21.10
C LEU A 41 -0.25 1.44 20.89
N LEU A 42 0.26 1.56 19.67
CA LEU A 42 0.80 2.80 19.14
C LEU A 42 -0.37 3.71 18.74
N PRO A 43 -0.21 5.05 18.81
CA PRO A 43 -1.26 5.98 18.43
C PRO A 43 -1.32 6.16 16.89
N ILE A 44 -1.35 5.04 16.17
CA ILE A 44 -1.43 4.97 14.72
C ILE A 44 -2.57 4.02 14.33
N VAL A 45 -3.42 4.48 13.41
CA VAL A 45 -4.48 3.68 12.82
C VAL A 45 -4.22 3.62 11.32
N ILE A 46 -4.25 2.43 10.74
CA ILE A 46 -3.96 2.24 9.31
C ILE A 46 -5.10 1.47 8.64
N PHE A 47 -5.68 2.08 7.61
CA PHE A 47 -6.71 1.50 6.75
C PHE A 47 -6.10 1.23 5.38
N SER A 48 -6.00 -0.05 4.99
CA SER A 48 -5.15 -0.53 3.89
C SER A 48 -5.80 -1.72 3.17
N ASP A 49 -5.41 -1.99 1.91
CA ASP A 49 -5.85 -3.15 1.13
C ASP A 49 -4.73 -4.21 0.98
N PHE A 50 -3.65 -4.07 1.75
CA PHE A 50 -2.53 -5.01 1.86
C PHE A 50 -1.86 -5.35 0.52
N GLU A 51 -1.86 -4.42 -0.43
CA GLU A 51 -0.90 -4.49 -1.54
C GLU A 51 0.55 -4.41 -1.03
N LEU A 52 1.50 -4.77 -1.90
CA LEU A 52 2.90 -4.89 -1.50
C LEU A 52 3.48 -3.56 -1.00
N ASP A 53 3.17 -2.48 -1.69
CA ASP A 53 3.53 -1.11 -1.33
C ASP A 53 2.85 -0.63 -0.05
N ASP A 54 1.59 -0.98 0.15
CA ASP A 54 0.83 -0.79 1.40
C ASP A 54 1.54 -1.45 2.59
N LEU A 55 1.93 -2.72 2.46
CA LEU A 55 2.60 -3.46 3.52
C LEU A 55 3.99 -2.87 3.83
N MET A 56 4.73 -2.45 2.81
CA MET A 56 6.02 -1.77 3.01
C MET A 56 5.83 -0.43 3.73
N ALA A 57 4.81 0.35 3.34
CA ALA A 57 4.48 1.62 3.98
C ALA A 57 4.09 1.40 5.46
N ILE A 58 3.26 0.40 5.76
CA ILE A 58 2.90 0.02 7.13
C ILE A 58 4.15 -0.34 7.94
N ALA A 59 5.05 -1.15 7.39
CA ALA A 59 6.28 -1.55 8.07
C ALA A 59 7.13 -0.32 8.44
N GLN A 60 7.27 0.61 7.51
CA GLN A 60 8.04 1.85 7.66
C GLN A 60 7.40 2.81 8.67
N ILE A 61 6.10 3.11 8.54
CA ILE A 61 5.33 3.97 9.47
C ILE A 61 5.34 3.39 10.89
N TRP A 62 5.14 2.08 11.02
CA TRP A 62 5.16 1.39 12.31
C TRP A 62 6.56 1.47 12.94
N GLN A 63 7.61 1.09 12.21
CA GLN A 63 8.97 1.11 12.74
C GLN A 63 9.40 2.54 13.11
N TRP A 64 9.07 3.51 12.27
CA TRP A 64 9.31 4.93 12.51
C TRP A 64 8.63 5.42 13.79
N THR A 65 7.33 5.17 13.93
CA THR A 65 6.56 5.61 15.09
C THR A 65 7.04 4.93 16.37
N ALA A 66 7.38 3.65 16.31
CA ALA A 66 7.91 2.94 17.46
C ALA A 66 9.23 3.56 17.95
N LEU A 67 10.14 3.92 17.03
CA LEU A 67 11.40 4.59 17.38
C LEU A 67 11.15 5.97 17.99
N ARG A 68 10.33 6.81 17.33
CA ARG A 68 10.01 8.17 17.79
C ARG A 68 9.40 8.20 19.19
N LEU A 69 8.57 7.22 19.51
CA LEU A 69 7.89 7.14 20.81
C LEU A 69 8.65 6.34 21.85
N ASN A 70 9.83 5.80 21.51
CA ASN A 70 10.55 4.80 22.32
C ASN A 70 9.60 3.70 22.83
N ALA A 71 8.77 3.20 21.92
CA ALA A 71 7.77 2.19 22.24
C ALA A 71 8.41 0.81 22.40
N PRO A 72 7.86 -0.08 23.25
CA PRO A 72 8.36 -1.44 23.33
C PRO A 72 8.24 -2.14 21.98
N GLU A 73 9.12 -3.10 21.70
CA GLU A 73 9.15 -3.82 20.42
C GLU A 73 7.83 -4.53 20.09
N SER A 74 7.08 -4.94 21.12
CA SER A 74 5.77 -5.56 20.96
C SER A 74 4.68 -4.57 20.52
N ALA A 75 4.88 -3.25 20.69
CA ALA A 75 3.86 -2.26 20.44
C ALA A 75 3.38 -2.29 18.98
N ARG A 76 2.08 -2.14 18.76
CA ARG A 76 1.45 -2.31 17.45
C ARG A 76 0.47 -1.19 17.07
N PRO A 77 0.28 -0.91 15.77
CA PRO A 77 -0.84 -0.15 15.26
C PRO A 77 -2.19 -0.85 15.46
N VAL A 78 -3.26 -0.07 15.28
CA VAL A 78 -4.57 -0.61 14.86
C VAL A 78 -4.56 -0.71 13.34
N ILE A 79 -4.69 -1.92 12.79
CA ILE A 79 -4.69 -2.14 11.33
C ILE A 79 -6.04 -2.68 10.88
N VAL A 80 -6.65 -2.03 9.90
CA VAL A 80 -7.87 -2.47 9.23
C VAL A 80 -7.53 -2.84 7.78
N PHE A 81 -7.72 -4.10 7.43
CA PHE A 81 -7.51 -4.62 6.09
C PHE A 81 -8.85 -4.65 5.35
N SER A 82 -9.01 -3.75 4.37
CA SER A 82 -10.16 -3.68 3.47
C SER A 82 -9.91 -4.52 2.23
N CYS A 83 -10.53 -5.70 2.16
CA CYS A 83 -10.42 -6.60 1.02
C CYS A 83 -11.56 -6.42 0.02
N ASP A 84 -11.25 -6.71 -1.24
CA ASP A 84 -12.13 -6.67 -2.40
C ASP A 84 -12.01 -7.97 -3.22
N PHE A 85 -12.80 -8.97 -2.82
CA PHE A 85 -12.90 -10.24 -3.53
C PHE A 85 -13.44 -10.12 -4.97
N ALA A 86 -14.07 -8.99 -5.32
CA ALA A 86 -14.63 -8.76 -6.65
C ALA A 86 -13.56 -8.45 -7.70
N THR A 87 -12.56 -7.65 -7.33
CA THR A 87 -11.63 -7.09 -8.32
C THR A 87 -10.16 -7.31 -8.02
N LYS A 88 -9.77 -7.47 -6.75
CA LYS A 88 -8.35 -7.56 -6.36
C LYS A 88 -7.99 -8.86 -5.66
N ASP A 89 -8.85 -9.34 -4.76
CA ASP A 89 -8.52 -10.38 -3.80
C ASP A 89 -9.16 -11.74 -4.12
N GLY A 90 -9.54 -11.96 -5.38
CA GLY A 90 -9.95 -13.28 -5.87
C GLY A 90 -8.76 -14.22 -6.12
N GLY A 91 -9.04 -15.42 -6.62
CA GLY A 91 -8.00 -16.43 -6.89
C GLY A 91 -7.26 -16.82 -5.62
N GLY A 92 -5.92 -16.72 -5.64
CA GLY A 92 -5.07 -16.89 -4.45
C GLY A 92 -4.50 -15.59 -3.90
N VAL A 93 -4.94 -14.42 -4.40
CA VAL A 93 -4.37 -13.12 -4.04
C VAL A 93 -4.60 -12.78 -2.57
N PHE A 94 -5.79 -13.06 -2.02
CA PHE A 94 -6.10 -12.80 -0.62
C PHE A 94 -5.12 -13.50 0.33
N GLU A 95 -4.91 -14.81 0.16
CA GLU A 95 -3.97 -15.59 0.99
C GLU A 95 -2.53 -15.10 0.83
N LYS A 96 -2.14 -14.68 -0.37
CA LYS A 96 -0.81 -14.13 -0.62
C LYS A 96 -0.62 -12.79 0.09
N LYS A 97 -1.62 -11.89 0.08
CA LYS A 97 -1.57 -10.65 0.87
C LYS A 97 -1.47 -10.94 2.37
N MET A 98 -2.24 -11.92 2.87
CA MET A 98 -2.15 -12.34 4.27
C MET A 98 -0.78 -12.96 4.62
N LEU A 99 -0.21 -13.75 3.72
CA LEU A 99 1.13 -14.30 3.88
C LEU A 99 2.19 -13.18 3.89
N LEU A 100 2.11 -12.22 2.97
CA LEU A 100 2.99 -11.07 2.93
C LEU A 100 2.88 -10.24 4.21
N ALA A 101 1.66 -9.93 4.67
CA ALA A 101 1.43 -9.20 5.92
C ALA A 101 2.05 -9.92 7.11
N ARG A 102 1.95 -11.25 7.15
CA ARG A 102 2.57 -12.04 8.20
C ARG A 102 4.08 -12.01 8.16
N LEU A 103 4.67 -12.25 7.00
CA LEU A 103 6.12 -12.31 6.84
C LEU A 103 6.77 -10.92 6.98
N MET A 104 6.07 -9.86 6.57
CA MET A 104 6.59 -8.49 6.58
C MET A 104 6.30 -7.74 7.88
N LEU A 105 5.09 -7.89 8.44
CA LEU A 105 4.62 -7.14 9.60
C LEU A 105 4.57 -7.98 10.89
N GLY A 106 4.74 -9.30 10.79
CA GLY A 106 4.60 -10.20 11.93
C GLY A 106 3.17 -10.26 12.49
N ILE A 107 2.16 -10.03 11.63
CA ILE A 107 0.73 -10.00 12.02
C ILE A 107 -0.05 -11.16 11.43
N THR A 108 -1.15 -11.53 12.09
CA THR A 108 -2.13 -12.51 11.60
C THR A 108 -3.53 -11.91 11.48
N LEU A 109 -4.48 -12.72 11.01
CA LEU A 109 -5.92 -12.40 11.06
C LEU A 109 -6.45 -12.06 12.47
N ARG A 110 -5.70 -12.38 13.53
CA ARG A 110 -6.06 -11.99 14.90
C ARG A 110 -5.56 -10.60 15.28
N ASP A 111 -4.52 -10.12 14.59
CA ASP A 111 -3.82 -8.87 14.89
C ASP A 111 -4.25 -7.71 14.00
N CYS A 112 -4.99 -8.00 12.91
CA CYS A 112 -5.64 -7.02 12.07
C CYS A 112 -7.16 -7.26 11.98
N TYR A 113 -7.89 -6.22 11.58
CA TYR A 113 -9.34 -6.24 11.41
C TYR A 113 -9.66 -6.34 9.92
N VAL A 114 -10.01 -7.54 9.45
CA VAL A 114 -10.35 -7.76 8.05
C VAL A 114 -11.81 -7.44 7.80
N VAL A 115 -12.06 -6.59 6.80
CA VAL A 115 -13.38 -6.14 6.38
C VAL A 115 -13.51 -6.29 4.87
N THR A 116 -14.73 -6.54 4.39
CA THR A 116 -15.05 -6.58 2.95
C THR A 116 -16.34 -5.82 2.70
N CYS A 117 -16.48 -5.31 1.48
CA CYS A 117 -17.71 -4.66 1.01
C CYS A 117 -18.87 -5.66 0.92
N GLU A 118 -20.08 -5.12 1.00
CA GLU A 118 -21.31 -5.87 0.72
C GLU A 118 -21.27 -6.49 -0.69
N PRO A 119 -21.72 -7.74 -0.84
CA PRO A 119 -22.05 -8.23 -2.17
C PRO A 119 -23.23 -7.41 -2.67
N GLY A 120 -23.12 -6.83 -3.87
CA GLY A 120 -24.30 -6.24 -4.50
C GLY A 120 -25.41 -7.28 -4.72
N GLU A 121 -26.62 -6.78 -5.04
CA GLU A 121 -27.92 -7.49 -4.96
C GLU A 121 -27.97 -8.93 -5.51
N ASP A 122 -27.07 -9.32 -6.43
CA ASP A 122 -27.06 -10.64 -7.07
C ASP A 122 -25.96 -11.62 -6.60
N GLN A 123 -25.14 -11.30 -5.58
CA GLN A 123 -23.86 -12.00 -5.27
C GLN A 123 -22.86 -12.06 -6.45
N LYS A 124 -23.23 -11.58 -7.64
CA LYS A 124 -22.34 -11.42 -8.82
C LYS A 124 -21.16 -10.51 -8.54
N ASN A 125 -21.27 -9.65 -7.53
CA ASN A 125 -20.24 -8.70 -7.14
C ASN A 125 -19.09 -9.30 -6.33
N TRP A 126 -19.06 -10.60 -6.01
CA TRP A 126 -17.84 -11.26 -5.53
C TRP A 126 -17.22 -12.18 -6.56
N ARG A 127 -17.78 -12.22 -7.77
CA ARG A 127 -17.17 -12.97 -8.86
C ARG A 127 -15.95 -12.20 -9.33
N TYR A 128 -14.80 -12.83 -9.22
CA TYR A 128 -13.56 -12.33 -9.77
C TYR A 128 -13.61 -12.39 -11.31
N TYR A 129 -12.56 -11.94 -12.01
CA TYR A 129 -12.56 -11.90 -13.48
C TYR A 129 -12.74 -13.29 -14.13
N ASP A 130 -12.45 -14.37 -13.40
CA ASP A 130 -12.63 -15.76 -13.79
C ASP A 130 -14.06 -16.29 -13.52
N GLY A 131 -14.93 -15.46 -12.95
CA GLY A 131 -16.30 -15.79 -12.60
C GLY A 131 -16.44 -16.55 -11.27
N GLN A 132 -15.36 -16.84 -10.55
CA GLN A 132 -15.38 -17.59 -9.29
C GLN A 132 -15.54 -16.64 -8.10
N VAL A 133 -16.22 -17.13 -7.05
CA VAL A 133 -16.32 -16.44 -5.76
C VAL A 133 -15.23 -17.00 -4.85
N HIS A 134 -14.48 -16.12 -4.20
CA HIS A 134 -13.43 -16.53 -3.28
C HIS A 134 -14.04 -17.30 -2.07
N PRO A 135 -13.46 -18.45 -1.65
CA PRO A 135 -14.02 -19.28 -0.57
C PRO A 135 -14.20 -18.56 0.77
N MET A 136 -13.39 -17.54 1.04
CA MET A 136 -13.45 -16.76 2.29
C MET A 136 -14.37 -15.54 2.24
N ALA A 137 -14.92 -15.17 1.07
CA ALA A 137 -15.66 -13.91 0.91
C ALA A 137 -16.85 -13.80 1.86
N GLU A 138 -17.71 -14.83 1.89
CA GLU A 138 -18.89 -14.87 2.76
C GLU A 138 -18.51 -14.84 4.24
N GLN A 139 -17.52 -15.64 4.64
CA GLN A 139 -17.08 -15.69 6.04
C GLN A 139 -16.52 -14.34 6.50
N ILE A 140 -15.70 -13.68 5.68
CA ILE A 140 -15.15 -12.36 6.03
C ILE A 140 -16.27 -11.33 6.10
N PHE A 141 -17.22 -11.35 5.15
CA PHE A 141 -18.37 -10.45 5.16
C PHE A 141 -19.22 -10.57 6.43
N GLN A 142 -19.56 -11.80 6.83
CA GLN A 142 -20.30 -12.05 8.08
C GLN A 142 -19.55 -11.57 9.33
N ASN A 143 -18.22 -11.47 9.26
CA ASN A 143 -17.38 -11.00 10.35
C ASN A 143 -17.06 -9.50 10.31
N THR A 144 -17.36 -8.80 9.20
CA THR A 144 -17.05 -7.37 9.00
C THR A 144 -17.54 -6.50 10.14
N GLU A 145 -18.81 -6.63 10.53
CA GLU A 145 -19.40 -5.80 11.60
C GLU A 145 -18.67 -5.98 12.94
N ARG A 146 -18.35 -7.23 13.29
CA ARG A 146 -17.58 -7.53 14.50
C ARG A 146 -16.16 -6.97 14.42
N ALA A 147 -15.50 -7.09 13.26
CA ALA A 147 -14.15 -6.57 13.05
C ALA A 147 -14.11 -5.04 13.18
N LEU A 148 -15.06 -4.32 12.57
CA LEU A 148 -15.22 -2.87 12.69
C LEU A 148 -15.46 -2.44 14.13
N GLN A 149 -16.35 -3.14 14.85
CA GLN A 149 -16.65 -2.83 16.25
C GLN A 149 -15.42 -3.01 17.16
N GLN A 150 -14.60 -4.05 16.93
CA GLN A 150 -13.38 -4.28 17.70
C GLN A 150 -12.29 -3.25 17.36
N ALA A 151 -12.12 -2.92 16.08
CA ALA A 151 -11.21 -1.86 15.65
C ALA A 151 -11.59 -0.52 16.30
N ALA A 152 -12.86 -0.16 16.27
CA ALA A 152 -13.36 1.06 16.89
C ALA A 152 -13.09 1.11 18.40
N GLN A 153 -13.26 -0.01 19.11
CA GLN A 153 -12.93 -0.10 20.53
C GLN A 153 -11.44 0.19 20.80
N GLU A 154 -10.53 -0.38 20.01
CA GLU A 154 -9.10 -0.08 20.16
C GLU A 154 -8.78 1.39 19.85
N ILE A 155 -9.38 1.97 18.82
CA ILE A 155 -9.21 3.39 18.49
C ILE A 155 -9.67 4.27 19.66
N VAL A 156 -10.80 3.93 20.31
CA VAL A 156 -11.31 4.67 21.47
C VAL A 156 -10.31 4.67 22.63
N THR A 157 -9.57 3.58 22.85
CA THR A 157 -8.54 3.53 23.90
C THR A 157 -7.36 4.50 23.67
N LEU A 158 -7.21 5.01 22.44
CA LEU A 158 -6.18 5.98 22.07
C LEU A 158 -6.59 7.44 22.31
N ALA A 159 -7.82 7.73 22.78
CA ALA A 159 -8.38 9.09 22.91
C ALA A 159 -7.53 10.09 23.72
N GLU A 160 -6.65 9.61 24.59
CA GLU A 160 -5.75 10.47 25.36
C GLU A 160 -4.54 10.98 24.57
N GLN A 161 -4.22 10.37 23.42
CA GLN A 161 -3.02 10.66 22.64
C GLN A 161 -3.37 11.34 21.30
N PRO A 162 -2.46 12.12 20.70
CA PRO A 162 -2.55 12.48 19.29
C PRO A 162 -2.54 11.23 18.42
N ILE A 163 -3.46 11.10 17.47
CA ILE A 163 -3.61 9.91 16.63
C ILE A 163 -3.27 10.26 15.19
N ASP A 164 -2.36 9.49 14.57
CA ASP A 164 -2.14 9.55 13.13
C ASP A 164 -2.99 8.46 12.45
N PHE A 165 -3.94 8.88 11.62
CA PHE A 165 -4.86 8.00 10.90
C PHE A 165 -4.45 7.95 9.42
N TYR A 166 -3.84 6.84 9.02
CA TYR A 166 -3.40 6.61 7.64
C TYR A 166 -4.51 5.90 6.84
N VAL A 167 -4.95 6.53 5.75
CA VAL A 167 -5.92 5.98 4.79
C VAL A 167 -5.19 5.76 3.47
N ILE A 168 -4.69 4.54 3.28
CA ILE A 168 -3.87 4.15 2.12
C ILE A 168 -4.60 3.18 1.18
N ALA A 169 -5.88 2.92 1.46
CA ALA A 169 -6.76 2.13 0.60
C ALA A 169 -8.11 2.83 0.36
N PRO A 170 -8.86 2.45 -0.70
CA PRO A 170 -10.20 2.96 -0.90
C PRO A 170 -11.13 2.54 0.25
N GLY A 171 -11.93 3.49 0.75
CA GLY A 171 -12.82 3.25 1.88
C GLY A 171 -13.93 2.24 1.59
N ARG A 172 -14.59 2.36 0.43
CA ARG A 172 -15.71 1.52 -0.02
C ARG A 172 -16.79 1.33 1.05
N ASP A 173 -17.19 2.44 1.66
CA ASP A 173 -18.08 2.54 2.82
C ASP A 173 -17.50 1.99 4.14
N ARG A 174 -16.54 1.06 4.10
CA ARG A 174 -16.02 0.41 5.31
C ARG A 174 -15.20 1.35 6.18
N PHE A 175 -14.53 2.34 5.58
CA PHE A 175 -13.90 3.41 6.34
C PHE A 175 -14.97 4.25 7.06
N GLY A 176 -16.01 4.67 6.35
CA GLY A 176 -17.14 5.38 6.92
C GLY A 176 -17.82 4.62 8.05
N ASP A 177 -18.05 3.31 7.88
CA ASP A 177 -18.61 2.43 8.92
C ASP A 177 -17.73 2.39 10.17
N LEU A 178 -16.40 2.26 10.00
CA LEU A 178 -15.46 2.27 11.11
C LEU A 178 -15.57 3.57 11.92
N ILE A 179 -15.54 4.72 11.25
CA ILE A 179 -15.62 6.01 11.93
C ILE A 179 -16.99 6.22 12.56
N GLU A 180 -18.08 5.71 11.96
CA GLU A 180 -19.40 5.72 12.57
C GLU A 180 -19.43 4.94 13.89
N LYS A 181 -18.75 3.77 13.96
CA LYS A 181 -18.60 3.02 15.23
C LYS A 181 -17.77 3.77 16.26
N VAL A 182 -16.69 4.44 15.85
CA VAL A 182 -15.90 5.28 16.77
C VAL A 182 -16.72 6.48 17.25
N ALA A 183 -17.52 7.08 16.37
CA ALA A 183 -18.38 8.24 16.66
C ALA A 183 -19.56 7.93 17.59
N ALA A 184 -19.92 6.65 17.76
CA ALA A 184 -20.91 6.22 18.73
C ALA A 184 -20.40 6.29 20.18
N ASP A 185 -19.09 6.41 20.39
CA ASP A 185 -18.49 6.54 21.72
C ASP A 185 -18.41 8.02 22.16
N ALA A 186 -18.61 8.29 23.45
CA ALA A 186 -18.54 9.65 24.01
C ALA A 186 -17.14 10.29 23.87
N ALA A 187 -16.09 9.50 23.65
CA ALA A 187 -14.73 9.97 23.43
C ALA A 187 -14.48 10.54 22.02
N PHE A 188 -15.43 10.43 21.08
CA PHE A 188 -15.22 10.79 19.68
C PHE A 188 -14.73 12.22 19.46
N GLU A 189 -15.35 13.22 20.09
CA GLU A 189 -14.93 14.64 19.93
C GLU A 189 -13.48 14.87 20.36
N LYS A 190 -13.04 14.15 21.40
CA LYS A 190 -11.67 14.18 21.87
C LYS A 190 -10.71 13.49 20.90
N ILE A 191 -11.12 12.37 20.33
CA ILE A 191 -10.37 11.66 19.28
C ILE A 191 -10.22 12.56 18.05
N ALA A 192 -11.33 13.07 17.51
CA ALA A 192 -11.34 13.89 16.30
C ALA A 192 -10.48 15.15 16.43
N SER A 193 -10.56 15.87 17.56
CA SER A 193 -9.73 17.07 17.80
C SER A 193 -8.22 16.80 17.86
N LYS A 194 -7.81 15.57 18.15
CA LYS A 194 -6.41 15.13 18.25
C LYS A 194 -5.95 14.28 17.07
N THR A 195 -6.85 13.99 16.12
CA THR A 195 -6.56 13.12 15.00
C THR A 195 -6.00 13.94 13.84
N ARG A 196 -4.87 13.49 13.29
CA ARG A 196 -4.36 13.92 11.99
C ARG A 196 -4.67 12.81 10.99
N VAL A 197 -5.37 13.14 9.91
CA VAL A 197 -5.64 12.18 8.82
C VAL A 197 -4.62 12.38 7.72
N VAL A 198 -3.91 11.30 7.38
CA VAL A 198 -2.98 11.25 6.26
C VAL A 198 -3.56 10.29 5.22
N MET A 199 -3.88 10.78 4.04
CA MET A 199 -4.54 9.99 3.00
C MET A 199 -3.67 9.90 1.75
N TYR A 200 -3.49 8.68 1.24
CA TYR A 200 -2.95 8.49 -0.10
C TYR A 200 -4.06 8.55 -1.15
N THR A 201 -4.00 9.52 -2.04
CA THR A 201 -5.05 9.86 -3.02
C THR A 201 -4.69 9.47 -4.45
N GLY A 202 -4.21 8.24 -4.64
CA GLY A 202 -4.18 7.63 -5.96
C GLY A 202 -5.57 7.56 -6.59
N SER A 203 -5.66 7.61 -7.92
CA SER A 203 -6.95 7.55 -8.64
C SER A 203 -7.75 6.29 -8.32
N PHE A 204 -7.08 5.17 -8.05
CA PHE A 204 -7.74 3.95 -7.61
C PHE A 204 -8.41 4.13 -6.23
N ASN A 205 -7.70 4.72 -5.26
CA ASN A 205 -8.20 4.93 -3.90
C ASN A 205 -9.38 5.89 -3.88
N THR A 206 -9.30 6.97 -4.63
CA THR A 206 -10.34 8.01 -4.65
C THR A 206 -11.60 7.57 -5.39
N LEU A 207 -11.48 6.87 -6.53
CA LEU A 207 -12.65 6.42 -7.30
C LEU A 207 -13.52 5.40 -6.55
N ALA A 208 -12.93 4.60 -5.67
CA ALA A 208 -13.65 3.61 -4.88
C ALA A 208 -13.99 4.09 -3.45
N THR A 209 -13.68 5.35 -3.11
CA THR A 209 -14.10 5.98 -1.86
C THR A 209 -15.50 6.58 -2.04
N THR A 210 -16.41 6.30 -1.11
CA THR A 210 -17.82 6.71 -1.23
C THR A 210 -18.08 8.06 -0.57
N GLU A 211 -19.27 8.63 -0.80
CA GLU A 211 -19.69 9.84 -0.09
C GLU A 211 -19.77 9.62 1.43
N LYS A 212 -20.14 8.41 1.88
CA LYS A 212 -20.14 8.06 3.30
C LYS A 212 -18.74 8.18 3.88
N ASP A 213 -17.72 7.67 3.18
CA ASP A 213 -16.33 7.78 3.60
C ASP A 213 -15.90 9.25 3.69
N TYR A 214 -16.16 10.06 2.64
CA TYR A 214 -15.80 11.49 2.62
C TYR A 214 -16.44 12.30 3.74
N GLN A 215 -17.70 12.01 4.07
CA GLN A 215 -18.37 12.66 5.20
C GLN A 215 -17.65 12.39 6.52
N HIS A 216 -17.12 11.18 6.72
CA HIS A 216 -16.41 10.81 7.94
C HIS A 216 -14.97 11.35 7.96
N ILE A 217 -14.29 11.42 6.80
CA ILE A 217 -13.01 12.14 6.68
C ILE A 217 -13.23 13.61 7.08
N ARG A 218 -14.29 14.25 6.58
CA ARG A 218 -14.64 15.64 6.95
C ARG A 218 -14.85 15.83 8.44
N LYS A 219 -15.47 14.87 9.13
CA LYS A 219 -15.64 14.91 10.59
C LYS A 219 -14.30 14.86 11.33
N LEU A 220 -13.40 13.96 10.93
CA LEU A 220 -12.07 13.84 11.55
C LEU A 220 -11.20 15.07 11.28
N CYS A 221 -11.34 15.70 10.11
CA CYS A 221 -10.53 16.85 9.70
C CYS A 221 -11.14 18.22 10.04
N GLN A 222 -12.04 18.30 11.04
CA GLN A 222 -12.62 19.57 11.46
C GLN A 222 -11.60 20.48 12.15
N VAL A 223 -10.70 19.89 12.95
CA VAL A 223 -9.69 20.61 13.72
C VAL A 223 -8.34 20.62 13.01
N ASN A 224 -7.86 19.45 12.60
CA ASN A 224 -6.60 19.30 11.88
C ASN A 224 -6.86 19.15 10.37
N PRO A 225 -6.10 19.82 9.50
CA PRO A 225 -6.26 19.66 8.05
C PRO A 225 -5.91 18.23 7.62
N LEU A 226 -6.59 17.75 6.57
CA LEU A 226 -6.22 16.53 5.87
C LEU A 226 -4.81 16.68 5.27
N VAL A 227 -3.94 15.71 5.46
CA VAL A 227 -2.70 15.61 4.69
C VAL A 227 -2.98 14.77 3.45
N ASP A 228 -3.14 15.43 2.30
CA ASP A 228 -3.43 14.80 1.01
C ASP A 228 -2.13 14.46 0.27
N ILE A 229 -1.79 13.18 0.17
CA ILE A 229 -0.55 12.70 -0.45
C ILE A 229 -0.87 11.97 -1.75
N SER A 230 -0.23 12.37 -2.84
CA SER A 230 -0.16 11.55 -4.06
C SER A 230 1.26 11.51 -4.58
N LYS A 231 1.68 10.35 -5.12
CA LYS A 231 3.03 10.18 -5.66
C LYS A 231 3.36 11.22 -6.74
N PHE A 232 2.38 11.48 -7.62
CA PHE A 232 2.53 12.44 -8.71
C PHE A 232 2.83 13.84 -8.19
N ILE A 233 2.09 14.31 -7.19
CA ILE A 233 2.26 15.68 -6.68
C ILE A 233 3.47 15.77 -5.76
N PHE A 234 3.66 14.80 -4.87
CA PHE A 234 4.78 14.77 -3.94
C PHE A 234 6.13 14.91 -4.64
N PHE A 235 6.33 14.15 -5.73
CA PHE A 235 7.56 14.19 -6.52
C PHE A 235 7.55 15.27 -7.61
N GLY A 236 6.69 16.29 -7.56
CA GLY A 236 6.80 17.45 -8.45
C GLY A 236 6.13 17.31 -9.82
N LYS A 237 5.08 16.51 -9.93
CA LYS A 237 4.21 16.40 -11.10
C LYS A 237 4.99 15.98 -12.34
N ALA A 238 4.96 16.77 -13.40
CA ALA A 238 5.67 16.50 -14.65
C ALA A 238 7.20 16.62 -14.53
N GLU A 239 7.70 17.27 -13.47
CA GLU A 239 9.14 17.47 -13.23
C GLU A 239 9.77 16.36 -12.39
N ALA A 240 8.99 15.33 -12.02
CA ALA A 240 9.46 14.21 -11.23
C ALA A 240 10.67 13.53 -11.85
N HIS A 241 11.69 13.28 -11.03
CA HIS A 241 12.87 12.55 -11.49
C HIS A 241 12.48 11.10 -11.86
N PRO A 242 12.96 10.54 -12.99
CA PRO A 242 12.59 9.18 -13.43
C PRO A 242 12.83 8.06 -12.41
N VAL A 243 13.72 8.28 -11.43
CA VAL A 243 14.00 7.33 -10.34
C VAL A 243 12.77 7.08 -9.45
N THR A 244 11.80 7.99 -9.40
CA THR A 244 10.59 7.89 -8.56
C THR A 244 9.40 7.25 -9.30
N ALA A 245 9.65 6.65 -10.48
CA ALA A 245 8.62 6.03 -11.29
C ALA A 245 7.96 4.83 -10.58
N SER A 246 8.76 3.98 -9.95
CA SER A 246 8.30 2.83 -9.18
C SER A 246 9.31 2.44 -8.10
N ILE A 247 9.00 1.41 -7.30
CA ILE A 247 9.97 0.88 -6.33
C ILE A 247 11.17 0.24 -7.03
N ASP A 248 10.96 -0.40 -8.18
CA ASP A 248 12.06 -1.00 -8.94
C ASP A 248 13.10 0.04 -9.38
N THR A 249 12.65 1.25 -9.77
CA THR A 249 13.57 2.33 -10.11
C THR A 249 14.07 3.10 -8.89
N PHE A 250 13.30 3.13 -7.82
CA PHE A 250 13.59 3.95 -6.65
C PHE A 250 14.49 3.27 -5.63
N SER A 251 14.42 1.95 -5.52
CA SER A 251 15.22 1.16 -4.58
C SER A 251 16.66 0.95 -5.06
N SER A 252 17.54 0.61 -4.12
CA SER A 252 18.92 0.30 -4.35
C SER A 252 19.05 -1.12 -4.93
N PRO A 253 20.07 -1.38 -5.76
CA PRO A 253 20.33 -2.72 -6.27
C PRO A 253 20.62 -3.76 -5.16
N SER A 254 20.97 -3.30 -3.96
CA SER A 254 21.25 -4.15 -2.79
C SER A 254 20.02 -4.56 -2.00
N LEU A 255 18.87 -3.88 -2.16
CA LEU A 255 17.68 -4.17 -1.35
C LEU A 255 17.19 -5.61 -1.53
N ALA A 256 17.03 -6.08 -2.77
CA ALA A 256 16.55 -7.43 -3.04
C ALA A 256 17.52 -8.52 -2.54
N PRO A 257 18.85 -8.44 -2.79
CA PRO A 257 19.82 -9.35 -2.18
C PRO A 257 19.77 -9.37 -0.65
N GLU A 258 19.67 -8.21 0.00
CA GLU A 258 19.64 -8.14 1.47
C GLU A 258 18.32 -8.70 2.02
N LEU A 259 17.19 -8.39 1.37
CA LEU A 259 15.89 -8.97 1.72
C LEU A 259 15.89 -10.49 1.57
N SER A 260 16.45 -11.01 0.48
CA SER A 260 16.56 -12.45 0.23
C SER A 260 17.43 -13.15 1.28
N LYS A 261 18.52 -12.50 1.69
CA LYS A 261 19.40 -13.00 2.75
C LYS A 261 18.73 -12.99 4.13
N GLN A 262 18.00 -11.93 4.47
CA GLN A 262 17.36 -11.75 5.78
C GLN A 262 16.03 -12.51 5.91
N SER A 263 15.28 -12.64 4.82
CA SER A 263 13.92 -13.18 4.80
C SER A 263 13.63 -13.85 3.44
N PRO A 264 14.27 -14.99 3.13
CA PRO A 264 14.15 -15.66 1.83
C PRO A 264 12.69 -16.06 1.52
N LEU A 265 11.92 -16.47 2.54
CA LEU A 265 10.52 -16.82 2.37
C LEU A 265 9.65 -15.60 1.99
N LEU A 266 9.92 -14.43 2.56
CA LEU A 266 9.25 -13.17 2.19
C LEU A 266 9.58 -12.80 0.74
N THR A 267 10.86 -12.88 0.35
CA THR A 267 11.27 -12.62 -1.03
C THR A 267 10.53 -13.53 -2.01
N GLN A 268 10.42 -14.82 -1.72
CA GLN A 268 9.67 -15.73 -2.59
C GLN A 268 8.17 -15.43 -2.60
N ALA A 269 7.58 -15.09 -1.44
CA ALA A 269 6.18 -14.70 -1.36
C ALA A 269 5.89 -13.42 -2.17
N ILE A 270 6.80 -12.45 -2.17
CA ILE A 270 6.72 -11.23 -3.00
C ILE A 270 6.67 -11.59 -4.48
N VAL A 271 7.60 -12.43 -4.95
CA VAL A 271 7.63 -12.87 -6.36
C VAL A 271 6.33 -13.58 -6.74
N THR A 272 5.87 -14.50 -5.91
CA THR A 272 4.64 -15.28 -6.17
C THR A 272 3.37 -14.42 -6.11
N PHE A 273 3.36 -13.35 -5.30
CA PHE A 273 2.30 -12.35 -5.29
C PHE A 273 2.34 -11.49 -6.55
N VAL A 274 3.50 -10.93 -6.91
CA VAL A 274 3.67 -10.08 -8.09
C VAL A 274 3.31 -10.84 -9.37
N ASP A 275 3.75 -12.07 -9.52
CA ASP A 275 3.46 -12.91 -10.69
C ASP A 275 1.95 -13.11 -10.92
N GLU A 276 1.15 -13.26 -9.86
CA GLU A 276 -0.31 -13.35 -9.98
C GLU A 276 -0.96 -11.96 -10.10
N PHE A 277 -0.75 -11.11 -9.09
CA PHE A 277 -1.44 -9.83 -8.97
C PHE A 277 -1.07 -8.86 -10.09
N GLN A 278 0.22 -8.60 -10.30
CA GLN A 278 0.67 -7.70 -11.36
C GLN A 278 0.66 -8.37 -12.73
N GLY A 279 0.88 -9.68 -12.78
CA GLY A 279 0.68 -10.46 -14.01
C GLY A 279 -0.73 -10.28 -14.57
N ASN A 280 -1.75 -10.25 -13.71
CA ASN A 280 -3.13 -9.97 -14.11
C ASN A 280 -3.33 -8.54 -14.65
N LEU A 281 -2.56 -7.54 -14.19
CA LEU A 281 -2.65 -6.16 -14.70
C LEU A 281 -2.21 -6.04 -16.15
N VAL A 282 -1.23 -6.86 -16.55
CA VAL A 282 -0.63 -6.87 -17.89
C VAL A 282 -1.03 -8.08 -18.73
N SER A 283 -1.84 -8.98 -18.19
CA SER A 283 -2.34 -10.17 -18.89
C SER A 283 -3.04 -9.80 -20.20
N PRO A 284 -2.89 -10.60 -21.27
CA PRO A 284 -3.57 -10.33 -22.53
C PRO A 284 -5.10 -10.41 -22.45
N SER A 285 -5.65 -11.09 -21.43
CA SER A 285 -7.10 -11.11 -21.18
C SER A 285 -7.61 -9.83 -20.49
N ASN A 286 -6.70 -8.99 -19.98
CA ASN A 286 -7.07 -7.78 -19.29
C ASN A 286 -7.52 -6.70 -20.30
N LYS A 287 -8.83 -6.44 -20.34
CA LYS A 287 -9.46 -5.44 -21.22
C LYS A 287 -8.91 -4.01 -21.03
N SER A 288 -8.24 -3.74 -19.92
CA SER A 288 -7.62 -2.44 -19.66
C SER A 288 -6.16 -2.34 -20.10
N LEU A 289 -5.56 -3.37 -20.70
CA LEU A 289 -4.17 -3.36 -21.15
C LEU A 289 -3.88 -2.24 -22.15
N PHE A 290 -4.81 -1.94 -23.05
CA PHE A 290 -4.71 -0.84 -24.02
C PHE A 290 -5.75 0.26 -23.76
N ARG A 291 -6.20 0.43 -22.50
CA ARG A 291 -7.25 1.41 -22.17
C ARG A 291 -6.82 2.82 -22.62
N GLY A 292 -7.68 3.47 -23.39
CA GLY A 292 -7.43 4.81 -23.95
C GLY A 292 -6.74 4.80 -25.31
N SER A 293 -6.44 3.62 -25.87
CA SER A 293 -5.89 3.45 -27.21
C SER A 293 -6.71 2.40 -27.98
N THR A 294 -6.70 2.51 -29.31
CA THR A 294 -7.31 1.50 -30.20
C THR A 294 -6.19 0.82 -31.00
N LEU A 295 -6.27 -0.50 -31.11
CA LEU A 295 -5.36 -1.27 -31.95
C LEU A 295 -5.88 -1.28 -33.40
N THR A 296 -4.98 -1.19 -34.38
CA THR A 296 -5.30 -1.46 -35.79
C THR A 296 -5.45 -2.97 -36.01
N PRO A 297 -6.09 -3.43 -37.10
CA PRO A 297 -6.18 -4.86 -37.40
C PRO A 297 -4.81 -5.56 -37.45
N GLU A 298 -3.78 -4.88 -37.95
CA GLU A 298 -2.42 -5.40 -38.00
C GLU A 298 -1.81 -5.52 -36.61
N GLU A 299 -2.03 -4.53 -35.75
CA GLU A 299 -1.59 -4.54 -34.34
C GLU A 299 -2.32 -5.62 -33.53
N GLU A 300 -3.62 -5.82 -33.75
CA GLU A 300 -4.40 -6.90 -33.12
C GLU A 300 -3.84 -8.27 -33.49
N GLU A 301 -3.51 -8.50 -34.76
CA GLU A 301 -2.91 -9.76 -35.21
C GLU A 301 -1.49 -9.97 -34.64
N ARG A 302 -0.67 -8.92 -34.54
CA ARG A 302 0.63 -9.00 -33.84
C ARG A 302 0.44 -9.30 -32.35
N PHE A 303 -0.47 -8.59 -31.69
CA PHE A 303 -0.74 -8.77 -30.27
C PHE A 303 -1.29 -10.17 -29.97
N LYS A 304 -2.12 -10.74 -30.85
CA LYS A 304 -2.60 -12.11 -30.75
C LYS A 304 -1.44 -13.11 -30.72
N LYS A 305 -0.45 -12.97 -31.61
CA LYS A 305 0.76 -13.82 -31.62
C LYS A 305 1.60 -13.64 -30.35
N ILE A 306 1.74 -12.41 -29.86
CA ILE A 306 2.43 -12.14 -28.59
C ILE A 306 1.68 -12.81 -27.43
N SER A 307 0.35 -12.73 -27.41
CA SER A 307 -0.50 -13.27 -26.34
C SER A 307 -0.43 -14.79 -26.19
N GLU A 308 -0.09 -15.53 -27.26
CA GLU A 308 0.16 -16.97 -27.20
C GLU A 308 1.35 -17.33 -26.29
N LEU A 309 2.24 -16.37 -26.00
CA LEU A 309 3.38 -16.54 -25.09
C LEU A 309 3.02 -16.38 -23.61
N SER A 310 1.77 -16.03 -23.26
CA SER A 310 1.36 -15.66 -21.89
C SER A 310 1.46 -16.77 -20.85
N SER A 311 1.73 -18.02 -21.26
CA SER A 311 2.12 -19.09 -20.33
C SER A 311 3.48 -18.85 -19.67
N ASP A 312 4.32 -18.00 -20.25
CA ASP A 312 5.60 -17.54 -19.72
C ASP A 312 5.58 -16.00 -19.72
N MET A 313 5.22 -15.43 -18.56
CA MET A 313 5.02 -13.99 -18.41
C MET A 313 6.23 -13.17 -18.84
N GLN A 314 7.46 -13.67 -18.61
CA GLN A 314 8.68 -12.99 -19.03
C GLN A 314 8.80 -12.93 -20.55
N LYS A 315 8.60 -14.06 -21.26
CA LYS A 315 8.64 -14.08 -22.74
C LYS A 315 7.54 -13.24 -23.36
N TYR A 316 6.33 -13.31 -22.80
CA TYR A 316 5.20 -12.48 -23.20
C TYR A 316 5.54 -10.98 -23.08
N ALA A 317 6.01 -10.56 -21.90
CA ALA A 317 6.33 -9.18 -21.63
C ALA A 317 7.53 -8.69 -22.48
N GLU A 318 8.54 -9.53 -22.69
CA GLU A 318 9.68 -9.23 -23.57
C GLU A 318 9.24 -9.00 -25.02
N ALA A 319 8.34 -9.84 -25.54
CA ALA A 319 7.80 -9.68 -26.88
C ALA A 319 6.94 -8.41 -27.01
N LEU A 320 6.09 -8.12 -26.01
CA LEU A 320 5.29 -6.90 -25.97
C LEU A 320 6.17 -5.64 -25.88
N TRP A 321 7.21 -5.67 -25.05
CA TRP A 321 8.14 -4.54 -24.87
C TRP A 321 8.97 -4.26 -26.12
N LYS A 322 9.35 -5.30 -26.88
CA LYS A 322 10.09 -5.17 -28.14
C LYS A 322 9.24 -4.59 -29.28
N ASP A 323 7.92 -4.81 -29.28
CA ASP A 323 6.99 -4.16 -30.22
C ASP A 323 6.70 -2.72 -29.74
N LYS A 324 7.52 -1.76 -30.20
CA LYS A 324 7.45 -0.37 -29.76
C LYS A 324 6.09 0.29 -30.01
N GLU A 325 5.39 -0.09 -31.08
CA GLU A 325 4.07 0.48 -31.42
C GLU A 325 3.00 0.02 -30.42
N LEU A 326 2.97 -1.29 -30.12
CA LEU A 326 2.07 -1.83 -29.11
C LEU A 326 2.41 -1.32 -27.71
N PHE A 327 3.70 -1.31 -27.34
CA PHE A 327 4.15 -0.89 -26.02
C PHE A 327 3.79 0.58 -25.72
N GLN A 328 3.88 1.48 -26.71
CA GLN A 328 3.47 2.87 -26.56
C GLN A 328 1.98 3.05 -26.26
N LYS A 329 1.13 2.07 -26.62
CA LYS A 329 -0.30 2.07 -26.34
C LYS A 329 -0.66 1.48 -24.97
N VAL A 330 0.29 0.83 -24.29
CA VAL A 330 0.12 0.36 -22.91
C VAL A 330 0.13 1.60 -21.98
N PRO A 331 -0.85 1.76 -21.07
CA PRO A 331 -0.85 2.85 -20.11
C PRO A 331 0.47 2.94 -19.32
N GLY A 332 0.98 4.15 -19.07
CA GLY A 332 2.30 4.37 -18.49
C GLY A 332 2.56 3.62 -17.18
N TYR A 333 1.57 3.53 -16.28
CA TYR A 333 1.72 2.77 -15.03
C TYR A 333 1.83 1.25 -15.22
N LYS A 334 1.38 0.71 -16.36
CA LYS A 334 1.55 -0.70 -16.73
C LYS A 334 2.84 -0.94 -17.52
N GLN A 335 3.38 0.10 -18.16
CA GLN A 335 4.63 0.00 -18.90
C GLN A 335 5.80 -0.38 -17.98
N THR A 336 5.82 0.11 -16.74
CA THR A 336 6.85 -0.27 -15.75
C THR A 336 6.75 -1.75 -15.41
N THR A 337 5.54 -2.25 -15.16
CA THR A 337 5.28 -3.68 -14.92
C THR A 337 5.69 -4.56 -16.11
N VAL A 338 5.32 -4.20 -17.34
CA VAL A 338 5.75 -4.94 -18.55
C VAL A 338 7.29 -4.93 -18.67
N THR A 339 7.93 -3.79 -18.42
CA THR A 339 9.39 -3.67 -18.48
C THR A 339 10.08 -4.53 -17.42
N ALA A 340 9.54 -4.58 -16.20
CA ALA A 340 10.07 -5.42 -15.13
C ALA A 340 9.96 -6.90 -15.48
N PHE A 341 8.77 -7.37 -15.91
CA PHE A 341 8.59 -8.76 -16.35
C PHE A 341 9.51 -9.12 -17.51
N ALA A 342 9.67 -8.25 -18.51
CA ALA A 342 10.57 -8.47 -19.64
C ALA A 342 12.03 -8.66 -19.21
N ASN A 343 12.47 -7.96 -18.15
CA ASN A 343 13.80 -8.07 -17.57
C ASN A 343 13.96 -9.21 -16.55
N GLY A 344 12.91 -10.01 -16.34
CA GLY A 344 12.89 -11.09 -15.36
C GLY A 344 12.87 -10.61 -13.90
N THR A 345 12.45 -9.36 -13.67
CA THR A 345 12.34 -8.77 -12.33
C THR A 345 10.88 -8.70 -11.88
N CYS A 346 10.63 -7.98 -10.80
CA CYS A 346 9.32 -7.69 -10.25
C CYS A 346 9.25 -6.18 -10.00
N ASP A 347 8.15 -5.53 -10.37
CA ASP A 347 7.93 -4.13 -10.03
C ASP A 347 7.07 -4.04 -8.77
N ALA A 348 7.01 -2.86 -8.15
CA ALA A 348 5.99 -2.52 -7.18
C ALA A 348 5.74 -1.00 -7.26
N PRO A 349 4.52 -0.51 -6.96
CA PRO A 349 4.29 0.92 -6.96
C PRO A 349 5.09 1.58 -5.82
N LEU A 350 5.57 2.81 -6.03
CA LEU A 350 6.11 3.69 -4.96
C LEU A 350 4.98 4.59 -4.44
N CYS A 351 3.78 4.03 -4.19
CA CYS A 351 2.59 4.82 -3.90
C CYS A 351 2.51 5.17 -2.41
N ASP A 352 2.09 4.23 -1.58
CA ASP A 352 1.75 4.49 -0.17
C ASP A 352 2.97 4.73 0.72
N GLN A 353 4.15 4.29 0.27
CA GLN A 353 5.42 4.58 0.92
C GLN A 353 5.76 6.07 0.93
N VAL A 354 5.13 6.86 0.05
CA VAL A 354 5.24 8.32 0.06
C VAL A 354 4.64 8.92 1.33
N CYS A 355 3.64 8.27 1.94
CA CYS A 355 3.13 8.69 3.25
C CYS A 355 4.22 8.63 4.32
N PHE A 356 5.04 7.58 4.33
CA PHE A 356 6.21 7.53 5.22
C PHE A 356 7.26 8.59 4.84
N LEU A 357 7.57 8.77 3.55
CA LEU A 357 8.55 9.79 3.14
C LEU A 357 8.14 11.19 3.56
N TYR A 358 6.84 11.50 3.52
CA TYR A 358 6.30 12.72 4.09
C TYR A 358 6.57 12.82 5.59
N GLU A 359 6.30 11.77 6.38
CA GLU A 359 6.60 11.78 7.82
C GLU A 359 8.09 11.98 8.09
N TRP A 360 8.96 11.34 7.32
CA TRP A 360 10.40 11.49 7.47
C TRP A 360 10.85 12.91 7.14
N CYS A 361 10.42 13.48 6.00
CA CYS A 361 10.76 14.85 5.60
C CYS A 361 10.16 15.91 6.51
N HIS A 362 9.02 15.62 7.14
CA HIS A 362 8.40 16.53 8.10
C HIS A 362 9.26 16.68 9.37
N ASN A 363 10.01 15.64 9.74
CA ASN A 363 10.79 15.56 10.98
C ASN A 363 12.28 15.85 10.71
N THR A 364 12.60 17.12 10.40
CA THR A 364 13.90 17.57 9.85
C THR A 364 15.13 17.48 10.76
N GLU A 365 15.00 17.24 12.07
CA GLU A 365 16.17 17.03 12.95
C GLU A 365 16.85 15.66 12.79
N LEU A 366 16.33 14.78 11.93
CA LEU A 366 16.88 13.44 11.70
C LEU A 366 17.76 13.30 10.47
N HIS A 367 18.00 14.37 9.71
CA HIS A 367 18.86 14.28 8.53
C HIS A 367 20.35 14.10 8.88
N GLU A 368 20.76 14.39 10.12
CA GLU A 368 22.16 14.32 10.57
C GLU A 368 22.46 13.21 11.58
N LEU A 369 21.44 12.52 12.11
CA LEU A 369 21.63 11.43 13.06
C LEU A 369 21.70 10.10 12.31
N ASP A 370 22.87 9.46 12.36
CA ASP A 370 23.01 8.05 12.01
C ASP A 370 21.93 7.28 12.83
N LEU A 371 21.11 6.43 12.18
CA LEU A 371 19.95 5.77 12.82
C LEU A 371 20.32 4.88 14.04
N MET A 372 21.62 4.78 14.34
CA MET A 372 22.22 4.06 15.46
C MET A 372 22.33 4.88 16.76
N GLU A 373 22.21 6.22 16.75
CA GLU A 373 22.41 7.07 17.96
C GLU A 373 21.30 8.13 18.15
N ILE A 374 20.03 7.73 18.20
CA ILE A 374 18.91 8.67 18.28
C ILE A 374 18.55 9.02 19.74
N HIS A 375 18.75 10.28 20.13
CA HIS A 375 18.10 10.93 21.28
C HIS A 375 17.10 11.98 20.76
N TRP A 376 15.82 11.90 21.16
CA TRP A 376 14.70 12.64 20.55
C TRP A 376 14.24 13.87 21.37
N PRO A 377 14.28 15.10 20.83
CA PRO A 377 13.60 16.26 21.44
C PRO A 377 12.10 16.26 21.12
N ARG A 378 11.24 16.57 22.12
CA ARG A 378 9.77 16.50 22.00
C ARG A 378 9.07 17.77 21.51
N ASP A 379 9.76 18.91 21.47
CA ASP A 379 9.11 20.22 21.30
C ASP A 379 9.81 21.06 20.23
N MET A 380 9.38 21.01 18.96
CA MET A 380 9.99 21.87 17.92
C MET A 380 9.09 22.30 16.76
N ASP A 381 9.21 23.58 16.46
CA ASP A 381 8.82 24.22 15.21
C ASP A 381 9.79 23.82 14.09
N LEU A 382 9.42 22.78 13.33
CA LEU A 382 10.24 22.24 12.25
C LEU A 382 10.05 23.09 10.98
N GLU A 383 11.09 23.81 10.57
CA GLU A 383 11.13 24.41 9.23
C GLU A 383 11.17 23.30 8.17
N TRP A 384 10.19 23.31 7.27
CA TRP A 384 10.12 22.42 6.11
C TRP A 384 11.19 22.83 5.08
N LYS A 385 12.42 22.36 5.27
CA LYS A 385 13.52 22.71 4.36
C LYS A 385 13.30 22.13 2.96
N ASP A 386 12.82 20.89 2.89
CA ASP A 386 12.81 20.10 1.65
C ASP A 386 11.44 19.99 0.97
N LEU A 387 10.36 20.33 1.69
CA LEU A 387 9.00 20.29 1.17
C LEU A 387 8.37 21.69 1.12
N GLU A 388 7.64 21.96 0.05
CA GLU A 388 6.61 22.98 -0.05
C GLU A 388 5.26 22.36 0.32
N ARG A 389 4.35 23.20 0.81
CA ARG A 389 2.97 22.81 1.11
C ARG A 389 2.00 23.77 0.45
N GLU A 390 1.07 23.22 -0.30
CA GLU A 390 -0.12 23.95 -0.72
C GLU A 390 -1.20 23.74 0.36
N GLU A 391 -1.77 24.83 0.88
CA GLU A 391 -2.82 24.79 1.90
C GLU A 391 -4.10 25.41 1.35
N GLY A 392 -5.26 24.84 1.68
CA GLY A 392 -6.54 25.34 1.18
C GLY A 392 -7.68 24.35 1.34
N SER A 393 -8.65 24.46 0.44
CA SER A 393 -9.79 23.56 0.35
C SER A 393 -9.45 22.37 -0.54
N TRP A 394 -9.74 21.17 -0.04
CA TRP A 394 -9.56 19.93 -0.78
C TRP A 394 -10.65 19.76 -1.85
N TRP A 395 -10.23 19.50 -3.08
CA TRP A 395 -11.11 19.23 -4.21
C TRP A 395 -10.91 17.82 -4.75
N LEU A 396 -11.97 17.27 -5.35
CA LEU A 396 -12.00 15.92 -5.92
C LEU A 396 -12.67 15.92 -7.29
N ASN A 397 -12.04 15.25 -8.25
CA ASN A 397 -12.67 14.86 -9.51
C ASN A 397 -13.20 13.43 -9.39
N LYS A 398 -14.50 13.26 -9.10
CA LYS A 398 -15.13 11.94 -8.89
C LYS A 398 -15.06 11.01 -10.11
N THR A 399 -14.88 11.56 -11.32
CA THR A 399 -14.82 10.77 -12.57
C THR A 399 -13.42 10.27 -12.87
N ARG A 400 -12.39 11.06 -12.56
CA ARG A 400 -10.99 10.75 -12.89
C ARG A 400 -10.19 10.24 -11.68
N GLY A 401 -10.70 10.44 -10.47
CA GLY A 401 -10.01 10.11 -9.22
C GLY A 401 -8.87 11.07 -8.89
N PHE A 402 -8.84 12.26 -9.48
CA PHE A 402 -7.81 13.25 -9.18
C PHE A 402 -8.23 14.12 -8.01
N THR A 403 -7.26 14.50 -7.19
CA THR A 403 -7.45 15.36 -6.03
C THR A 403 -6.42 16.47 -6.02
N GLY A 404 -6.69 17.48 -5.22
CA GLY A 404 -5.71 18.50 -4.91
C GLY A 404 -6.24 19.48 -3.89
N VAL A 405 -5.41 20.50 -3.66
CA VAL A 405 -5.71 21.60 -2.74
C VAL A 405 -5.76 22.89 -3.56
N SER A 406 -6.64 23.82 -3.20
CA SER A 406 -6.73 25.14 -3.82
C SER A 406 -7.18 26.17 -2.80
N THR A 407 -6.64 27.39 -2.88
CA THR A 407 -7.12 28.56 -2.12
C THR A 407 -8.26 29.30 -2.83
N GLY A 408 -8.48 29.02 -4.12
CA GLY A 408 -9.47 29.68 -4.97
C GLY A 408 -10.63 28.78 -5.33
N GLU A 409 -11.04 28.79 -6.59
CA GLU A 409 -12.02 27.85 -7.15
C GLU A 409 -11.35 26.50 -7.45
N PRO A 410 -12.11 25.37 -7.44
CA PRO A 410 -11.57 24.09 -7.85
C PRO A 410 -11.45 24.05 -9.38
N PRO A 411 -10.60 23.18 -9.95
CA PRO A 411 -10.53 23.01 -11.40
C PRO A 411 -11.88 22.55 -11.99
N ASP A 412 -12.11 22.82 -13.28
CA ASP A 412 -13.34 22.42 -13.99
C ASP A 412 -13.64 20.92 -13.80
N GLY A 413 -14.90 20.61 -13.45
CA GLY A 413 -15.35 19.24 -13.20
C GLY A 413 -14.84 18.63 -11.88
N CYS A 414 -14.38 19.45 -10.95
CA CYS A 414 -13.98 19.06 -9.60
C CYS A 414 -14.88 19.73 -8.55
N ASP A 415 -15.17 19.01 -7.47
CA ASP A 415 -16.01 19.50 -6.39
C ASP A 415 -15.19 19.69 -5.11
N PHE A 416 -15.36 20.84 -4.44
CA PHE A 416 -14.88 21.00 -3.08
C PHE A 416 -15.61 20.07 -2.14
N GLN A 417 -14.84 19.42 -1.27
CA GLN A 417 -15.41 18.49 -0.30
C GLN A 417 -15.63 19.14 1.07
N ASN A 418 -15.45 20.46 1.20
CA ASN A 418 -15.49 21.19 2.47
C ASN A 418 -14.53 20.61 3.53
N ILE A 419 -13.34 20.21 3.08
CA ILE A 419 -12.26 19.68 3.93
C ILE A 419 -11.08 20.63 3.77
N LYS A 420 -10.54 21.14 4.87
CA LYS A 420 -9.24 21.84 4.84
C LYS A 420 -8.15 20.80 4.65
N ALA A 421 -7.21 21.07 3.76
CA ALA A 421 -6.13 20.16 3.47
C ALA A 421 -4.80 20.88 3.25
N ILE A 422 -3.73 20.11 3.45
CA ILE A 422 -2.39 20.43 3.00
C ILE A 422 -1.96 19.36 1.98
N GLN A 423 -1.21 19.77 0.98
CA GLN A 423 -0.65 18.86 -0.02
C GLN A 423 0.87 19.07 -0.11
N PRO A 424 1.67 18.14 0.43
CA PRO A 424 3.12 18.25 0.43
C PRO A 424 3.70 17.95 -0.96
N GLN A 425 4.72 18.72 -1.34
CA GLN A 425 5.47 18.56 -2.58
C GLN A 425 6.95 18.85 -2.34
N MET A 426 7.86 18.10 -2.98
CA MET A 426 9.28 18.42 -2.96
C MET A 426 9.56 19.78 -3.60
N LYS A 427 10.35 20.63 -2.93
CA LYS A 427 10.79 21.92 -3.50
C LYS A 427 11.64 21.75 -4.74
N ASN A 428 12.55 20.77 -4.70
CA ASN A 428 13.40 20.40 -5.83
C ASN A 428 13.24 18.91 -6.16
N PRO A 429 12.29 18.56 -7.05
CA PRO A 429 12.04 17.18 -7.49
C PRO A 429 13.22 16.45 -8.12
N LYS A 430 14.26 17.20 -8.53
CA LYS A 430 15.48 16.68 -9.18
C LYS A 430 16.68 16.66 -8.22
N ASP A 431 16.47 16.91 -6.94
CA ASP A 431 17.51 16.78 -5.92
C ASP A 431 17.87 15.31 -5.70
N LEU A 432 18.91 14.86 -6.41
CA LEU A 432 19.39 13.48 -6.34
C LEU A 432 19.92 13.11 -4.95
N GLU A 433 20.44 14.06 -4.20
CA GLU A 433 20.97 13.79 -2.85
C GLU A 433 19.82 13.51 -1.88
N LEU A 434 18.77 14.34 -1.91
CA LEU A 434 17.56 14.11 -1.11
C LEU A 434 16.86 12.80 -1.50
N LEU A 435 16.72 12.53 -2.80
CA LEU A 435 16.14 11.27 -3.29
C LEU A 435 16.95 10.05 -2.85
N GLU A 436 18.28 10.15 -2.81
CA GLU A 436 19.15 9.09 -2.27
C GLU A 436 18.93 8.89 -0.76
N LYS A 437 18.78 9.97 0.02
CA LYS A 437 18.47 9.88 1.46
C LYS A 437 17.11 9.23 1.70
N MET A 438 16.09 9.65 0.96
CA MET A 438 14.73 9.06 0.97
C MET A 438 14.76 7.55 0.67
N ARG A 439 15.52 7.15 -0.36
CA ARG A 439 15.74 5.73 -0.70
C ARG A 439 16.34 4.96 0.46
N LYS A 440 17.47 5.45 1.00
CA LYS A 440 18.17 4.79 2.10
C LYS A 440 17.29 4.60 3.32
N VAL A 441 16.52 5.61 3.73
CA VAL A 441 15.68 5.50 4.92
C VAL A 441 14.50 4.54 4.73
N LEU A 442 13.89 4.52 3.54
CA LEU A 442 12.83 3.55 3.20
C LEU A 442 13.34 2.11 3.36
N GLU A 443 14.53 1.83 2.81
CA GLU A 443 15.16 0.50 2.86
C GLU A 443 15.59 0.13 4.27
N GLN A 444 16.25 1.05 4.98
CA GLN A 444 16.72 0.81 6.34
C GLN A 444 15.57 0.51 7.30
N LEU A 445 14.46 1.26 7.22
CA LEU A 445 13.33 1.02 8.12
C LEU A 445 12.59 -0.27 7.81
N VAL A 446 12.43 -0.66 6.54
CA VAL A 446 11.81 -1.96 6.24
C VAL A 446 12.70 -3.11 6.70
N LEU A 447 14.02 -3.06 6.48
CA LEU A 447 14.96 -4.09 6.95
C LEU A 447 15.04 -4.15 8.48
N ARG A 448 15.02 -2.99 9.16
CA ARG A 448 14.96 -2.90 10.62
C ARG A 448 13.65 -3.45 11.18
N HIS A 449 12.53 -3.18 10.52
CA HIS A 449 11.24 -3.76 10.87
C HIS A 449 11.27 -5.28 10.77
N LEU A 450 11.82 -5.82 9.68
CA LEU A 450 11.95 -7.26 9.47
C LEU A 450 12.85 -7.92 10.52
N ALA A 451 13.94 -7.25 10.92
CA ALA A 451 14.80 -7.72 12.00
C ALA A 451 14.02 -7.82 13.33
N ARG A 452 13.11 -6.89 13.59
CA ARG A 452 12.22 -6.90 14.76
C ARG A 452 11.14 -7.98 14.67
N VAL A 453 10.56 -8.21 13.49
CA VAL A 453 9.58 -9.29 13.26
C VAL A 453 10.23 -10.65 13.51
N GLY A 454 11.53 -10.76 13.20
CA GLY A 454 12.31 -11.97 13.33
C GLY A 454 12.20 -12.85 12.07
N PRO A 455 13.18 -13.73 11.83
CA PRO A 455 13.16 -14.60 10.67
C PRO A 455 12.07 -15.65 10.83
N VAL A 456 11.22 -15.77 9.81
CA VAL A 456 10.25 -16.86 9.68
C VAL A 456 10.89 -17.89 8.75
N ASN A 457 11.56 -18.88 9.34
CA ASN A 457 12.46 -19.78 8.61
C ASN A 457 11.77 -21.06 8.13
N SER A 458 10.63 -21.40 8.72
CA SER A 458 9.92 -22.64 8.47
C SER A 458 8.43 -22.41 8.28
N ALA A 459 7.76 -23.35 7.61
CA ALA A 459 6.30 -23.30 7.49
C ALA A 459 5.66 -23.36 8.88
N GLU A 460 6.26 -24.09 9.81
CA GLU A 460 5.86 -24.24 11.20
C GLU A 460 5.82 -22.89 11.95
N ASP A 461 6.83 -22.05 11.75
CA ASP A 461 6.85 -20.66 12.25
C ASP A 461 5.69 -19.85 11.66
N VAL A 462 5.34 -20.12 10.39
CA VAL A 462 4.17 -19.55 9.70
C VAL A 462 2.85 -20.26 10.05
N ILE A 463 2.81 -21.25 10.94
CA ILE A 463 1.53 -21.84 11.40
C ILE A 463 1.35 -21.69 12.91
N GLY A 464 2.41 -21.31 13.63
CA GLY A 464 2.32 -21.17 15.09
C GLY A 464 1.95 -22.48 15.76
N ILE A 465 2.35 -23.63 15.19
CA ILE A 465 2.17 -24.92 15.83
C ILE A 465 3.21 -24.96 16.96
N GLU A 466 2.76 -24.63 18.18
CA GLU A 466 3.49 -25.05 19.39
C GLU A 466 3.55 -26.58 19.35
N GLY A 467 4.77 -27.12 19.22
CA GLY A 467 5.04 -28.55 19.27
C GLY A 467 4.89 -29.14 20.66
#